data_AF-A0A917WRS5-F1
#
_entry.id   AF-A0A917WRS5-F1
#
_cell.length_a   1.000
_cell.length_b   1.000
_cell.length_c   1.000
_cell.angle_alpha   90.00
_cell.angle_beta   90.00
_cell.angle_gamma   90.00
#
_symmetry.space_group_name_H-M   'P 1'
#
loop_
_entity.id
_entity.type
_entity.pdbx_description
1 polymer ?
#
loop_
_entity_poly.entity_id
_entity_poly.type
_entity_poly.pdbx_seq_one_letter_code
_entity_poly.pdbx_strand_id
1 'polypeptide(L)'
;MSRPTAVPQEVRLRMRAQRLAGWTWPQIAEDLNQREVPTSQGARRWTAAVARALVQHWQQADEGVRLPSDLGDPPDLGRPVWRQPTLSDADRATIRQLYIDGTALEEIKATFGVSKNLIYSLVGSSERRRPAQRPNKPDPRALAPLELGRLRQLSALAAKVRGQTSPDHPAREHSRQFAELLAALIDEGFTARSLADKIGCSRAKIELALGRHGHRPLPPSLTPRSKS
;
A
#
# COMPACT_ATOMS: atom_id res chain seq x y z
N MET A 1 38.43 -12.15 -10.70
CA MET A 1 37.59 -12.03 -9.48
C MET A 1 36.44 -13.02 -9.59
N SER A 2 36.51 -14.12 -8.84
CA SER A 2 35.55 -15.22 -8.93
C SER A 2 34.18 -14.78 -8.42
N ARG A 3 33.12 -14.96 -9.23
CA ARG A 3 31.74 -14.77 -8.76
C ARG A 3 31.51 -15.69 -7.56
N PRO A 4 30.86 -15.20 -6.49
CA PRO A 4 30.72 -15.97 -5.26
C PRO A 4 29.95 -17.27 -5.51
N THR A 5 30.43 -18.30 -4.82
CA THR A 5 29.97 -19.68 -4.83
C THR A 5 28.46 -19.73 -4.64
N ALA A 6 27.78 -20.42 -5.56
CA ALA A 6 26.34 -20.65 -5.46
C ALA A 6 25.99 -21.19 -4.07
N VAL A 7 24.84 -20.76 -3.52
CA VAL A 7 24.35 -21.27 -2.23
C VAL A 7 24.33 -22.80 -2.27
N PRO A 8 24.91 -23.50 -1.27
CA PRO A 8 24.98 -24.96 -1.26
C PRO A 8 23.62 -25.60 -1.51
N GLN A 9 23.58 -26.66 -2.32
CA GLN A 9 22.33 -27.34 -2.71
C GLN A 9 21.46 -27.74 -1.52
N GLU A 10 22.09 -28.15 -0.43
CA GLU A 10 21.44 -28.51 0.84
C GLU A 10 20.62 -27.34 1.42
N VAL A 11 21.18 -26.13 1.42
CA VAL A 11 20.48 -24.92 1.88
C VAL A 11 19.28 -24.63 0.97
N ARG A 12 19.41 -24.86 -0.33
CA ARG A 12 18.32 -24.67 -1.29
C ARG A 12 17.16 -25.63 -1.04
N LEU A 13 17.48 -26.92 -0.91
CA LEU A 13 16.51 -27.97 -0.62
C LEU A 13 15.80 -27.71 0.72
N ARG A 14 16.55 -27.26 1.74
CA ARG A 14 16.01 -26.88 3.04
C ARG A 14 15.02 -25.71 2.95
N MET A 15 15.40 -24.61 2.29
CA MET A 15 14.50 -23.45 2.11
C MET A 15 13.22 -23.85 1.37
N ARG A 16 13.32 -24.73 0.38
CA ARG A 16 12.17 -25.28 -0.35
C ARG A 16 11.28 -26.12 0.55
N ALA A 17 11.86 -27.03 1.34
CA ALA A 17 11.13 -27.84 2.31
C ALA A 17 10.41 -26.98 3.36
N GLN A 18 11.07 -25.96 3.91
CA GLN A 18 10.48 -25.01 4.86
C GLN A 18 9.30 -24.25 4.23
N ARG A 19 9.40 -23.85 2.96
CA ARG A 19 8.28 -23.22 2.24
C ARG A 19 7.11 -24.17 2.04
N LEU A 20 7.37 -25.42 1.65
CA LEU A 20 6.32 -26.46 1.54
C LEU A 20 5.67 -26.75 2.89
N ALA A 21 6.44 -26.67 3.99
CA ALA A 21 5.94 -26.78 5.36
C ALA A 21 5.18 -25.54 5.87
N GLY A 22 5.00 -24.50 5.04
CA GLY A 22 4.23 -23.30 5.38
C GLY A 22 5.00 -22.20 6.11
N TRP A 23 6.34 -22.29 6.20
CA TRP A 23 7.14 -21.24 6.84
C TRP A 23 7.08 -19.94 6.05
N THR A 24 7.08 -18.83 6.78
CA THR A 24 7.17 -17.49 6.22
C THR A 24 8.63 -17.13 5.88
N TRP A 25 8.84 -16.22 4.93
CA TRP A 25 10.19 -15.78 4.55
C TRP A 25 11.02 -15.20 5.70
N PRO A 26 10.45 -14.42 6.64
CA PRO A 26 11.18 -13.99 7.84
C PRO A 26 11.65 -15.16 8.71
N GLN A 27 10.81 -16.19 8.91
CA GLN A 27 11.19 -17.37 9.71
C GLN A 27 12.32 -18.16 9.05
N ILE A 28 12.28 -18.31 7.72
CA ILE A 28 13.34 -18.98 6.96
C ILE A 28 14.66 -18.18 7.08
N ALA A 29 14.61 -16.86 6.90
CA ALA A 29 15.80 -16.02 7.06
C ALA A 29 16.38 -16.10 8.47
N GLU A 30 15.54 -16.12 9.50
CA GLU A 30 15.96 -16.25 10.89
C GLU A 30 16.60 -17.62 11.18
N ASP A 31 16.02 -18.74 10.72
CA ASP A 31 16.63 -20.07 10.86
C ASP A 31 18.00 -20.15 10.17
N LEU A 32 18.15 -19.54 8.98
CA LEU A 32 19.42 -19.48 8.29
C LEU A 32 20.46 -18.64 9.03
N ASN A 33 20.05 -17.54 9.66
CA ASN A 33 20.92 -16.70 10.48
C ASN A 33 21.37 -17.42 11.77
N GLN A 34 20.46 -18.11 12.45
CA GLN A 34 20.75 -18.85 13.69
C GLN A 34 21.74 -20.00 13.46
N ARG A 35 21.76 -20.54 12.25
CA ARG A 35 22.67 -21.61 11.83
C ARG A 35 23.96 -21.09 11.18
N GLU A 36 24.14 -19.77 11.19
CA GLU A 36 25.31 -19.10 10.62
C GLU A 36 25.57 -19.47 9.15
N VAL A 37 24.49 -19.74 8.39
CA VAL A 37 24.62 -20.09 6.97
C VAL A 37 25.13 -18.87 6.20
N PRO A 38 26.28 -18.96 5.51
CA PRO A 38 26.83 -17.81 4.79
C PRO A 38 25.92 -17.41 3.64
N THR A 39 25.73 -16.10 3.45
CA THR A 39 24.98 -15.58 2.30
C THR A 39 25.86 -15.59 1.05
N SER A 40 25.28 -15.88 -0.11
CA SER A 40 26.01 -15.92 -1.38
C SER A 40 26.53 -14.56 -1.87
N GLN A 41 26.14 -13.45 -1.25
CA GLN A 41 26.54 -12.10 -1.68
C GLN A 41 27.36 -11.34 -0.62
N GLY A 42 27.89 -12.02 0.39
CA GLY A 42 28.66 -11.37 1.47
C GLY A 42 27.80 -10.44 2.34
N ALA A 43 26.47 -10.55 2.27
CA ALA A 43 25.58 -9.90 3.21
C ALA A 43 25.81 -10.50 4.60
N ARG A 44 25.86 -9.63 5.63
CA ARG A 44 26.11 -10.04 7.01
C ARG A 44 25.03 -10.99 7.56
N ARG A 45 23.80 -10.91 7.03
CA ARG A 45 22.64 -11.70 7.47
C ARG A 45 21.67 -11.97 6.33
N TRP A 46 20.96 -13.08 6.42
CA TRP A 46 19.78 -13.38 5.63
C TRP A 46 18.65 -12.43 5.98
N THR A 47 18.01 -11.87 4.94
CA THR A 47 16.76 -11.12 5.06
C THR A 47 15.64 -11.87 4.35
N ALA A 48 14.39 -11.58 4.72
CA ALA A 48 13.22 -12.18 4.06
C ALA A 48 13.20 -11.92 2.54
N ALA A 49 13.68 -10.75 2.11
CA ALA A 49 13.78 -10.38 0.70
C ALA A 49 14.81 -11.23 -0.04
N VAL A 50 16.00 -11.42 0.55
CA VAL A 50 17.07 -12.26 -0.02
C VAL A 50 16.61 -13.71 -0.11
N ALA A 51 16.04 -14.26 0.96
CA ALA A 51 15.54 -15.63 0.97
C ALA A 51 14.48 -15.86 -0.12
N ARG A 52 13.55 -14.92 -0.29
CA ARG A 52 12.51 -14.98 -1.32
C ARG A 52 13.10 -14.90 -2.73
N ALA A 53 13.95 -13.91 -3.00
CA ALA A 53 14.53 -13.69 -4.32
C ALA A 53 15.33 -14.90 -4.79
N LEU A 54 16.06 -15.53 -3.87
CA LEU A 54 16.87 -16.70 -4.13
C LEU A 54 16.03 -17.92 -4.52
N VAL A 55 14.94 -18.20 -3.80
CA VAL A 55 14.02 -19.29 -4.14
C VAL A 55 13.30 -19.04 -5.46
N GLN A 56 12.88 -17.78 -5.73
CA GLN A 56 12.25 -17.42 -7.00
C GLN A 56 13.20 -17.62 -8.19
N HIS A 57 14.47 -17.24 -8.02
CA HIS A 57 15.49 -17.43 -9.04
C HIS A 57 15.72 -18.92 -9.37
N TRP A 58 15.71 -19.79 -8.37
CA TRP A 58 15.83 -21.24 -8.61
C TRP A 58 14.59 -21.85 -9.21
N GLN A 59 13.39 -21.39 -8.86
CA GLN A 59 12.16 -21.86 -9.50
C GLN A 59 12.16 -21.58 -11.01
N GLN A 60 12.74 -20.46 -11.42
CA GLN A 60 12.91 -20.13 -12.84
C GLN A 60 14.01 -20.96 -13.53
N ALA A 61 15.03 -21.39 -12.78
CA ALA A 61 16.12 -22.21 -13.31
C ALA A 61 15.80 -23.72 -13.34
N ASP A 62 14.95 -24.20 -12.41
CA ASP A 62 14.58 -25.61 -12.24
C ASP A 62 13.38 -26.04 -13.11
N GLU A 63 12.84 -25.20 -14.00
CA GLU A 63 11.71 -25.53 -14.89
C GLU A 63 11.95 -26.73 -15.84
N GLY A 64 13.11 -27.38 -15.78
CA GLY A 64 13.41 -28.65 -16.47
C GLY A 64 13.92 -29.81 -15.61
N VAL A 65 14.13 -29.64 -14.29
CA VAL A 65 14.73 -30.67 -13.43
C VAL A 65 13.67 -31.34 -12.56
N ARG A 66 13.26 -32.56 -12.92
CA ARG A 66 12.42 -33.40 -12.04
C ARG A 66 13.22 -33.73 -10.78
N LEU A 67 12.67 -33.38 -9.60
CA LEU A 67 13.25 -33.79 -8.33
C LEU A 67 13.24 -35.33 -8.25
N PRO A 68 14.33 -35.97 -7.77
CA PRO A 68 14.30 -37.38 -7.42
C PRO A 68 13.18 -37.61 -6.39
N SER A 69 12.29 -38.56 -6.69
CA SER A 69 11.19 -38.97 -5.79
C SER A 69 11.70 -39.60 -4.48
N ASP A 70 13.00 -39.85 -4.41
CA ASP A 70 13.67 -40.68 -3.41
C ASP A 70 14.33 -39.84 -2.31
N LEU A 71 14.15 -38.52 -2.34
CA LEU A 71 14.38 -37.66 -1.17
C LEU A 71 13.34 -38.07 -0.13
N GLY A 72 13.71 -39.01 0.73
CA GLY A 72 12.88 -39.55 1.80
C GLY A 72 12.18 -38.46 2.61
N ASP A 73 11.15 -38.86 3.36
CA ASP A 73 10.28 -37.94 4.08
C ASP A 73 11.09 -36.81 4.72
N PRO A 74 10.71 -35.54 4.46
CA PRO A 74 11.45 -34.41 4.99
C PRO A 74 11.59 -34.62 6.50
N PRO A 75 12.81 -34.44 7.07
CA PRO A 75 13.03 -34.68 8.48
C PRO A 75 11.94 -33.95 9.25
N ASP A 76 11.29 -34.66 10.19
CA ASP A 76 10.33 -34.05 11.11
C ASP A 76 11.10 -33.06 11.96
N LEU A 77 11.23 -31.83 11.45
CA LEU A 77 11.99 -30.77 12.08
C LEU A 77 11.28 -30.22 13.32
N GLY A 78 10.25 -30.90 13.84
CA GLY A 78 9.43 -30.45 14.95
C GLY A 78 8.87 -29.09 14.63
N ARG A 79 7.74 -29.03 13.90
CA ARG A 79 7.05 -27.75 13.68
C ARG A 79 6.98 -27.04 15.03
N PRO A 80 7.55 -25.83 15.22
CA PRO A 80 7.26 -25.08 16.41
C PRO A 80 5.75 -24.86 16.37
N VAL A 81 5.03 -25.58 17.22
CA VAL A 81 3.59 -25.47 17.36
C VAL A 81 3.37 -24.15 18.08
N TRP A 82 3.54 -23.05 17.35
CA TRP A 82 2.98 -21.77 17.72
C TRP A 82 1.48 -22.00 17.70
N ARG A 83 0.94 -22.49 18.82
CA ARG A 83 -0.49 -22.55 19.05
C ARG A 83 -0.94 -21.10 18.95
N GLN A 84 -1.51 -20.74 17.80
CA GLN A 84 -2.28 -19.52 17.75
C GLN A 84 -3.30 -19.65 18.87
N PRO A 85 -3.44 -18.64 19.77
CA PRO A 85 -4.50 -18.68 20.75
C PRO A 85 -5.79 -18.96 19.99
N THR A 86 -6.42 -20.09 20.30
CA THR A 86 -7.66 -20.49 19.67
C THR A 86 -8.72 -19.55 20.19
N LEU A 87 -8.89 -18.41 19.50
CA LEU A 87 -9.96 -17.47 19.77
C LEU A 87 -11.28 -18.21 19.67
N SER A 88 -12.10 -18.08 20.70
CA SER A 88 -13.48 -18.57 20.67
C SER A 88 -14.27 -17.86 19.57
N ASP A 89 -15.36 -18.45 19.12
CA ASP A 89 -16.25 -17.81 18.14
C ASP A 89 -16.84 -16.49 18.70
N ALA A 90 -17.03 -16.42 20.02
CA ALA A 90 -17.43 -15.19 20.70
C ALA A 90 -16.35 -14.10 20.58
N ASP A 91 -15.07 -14.41 20.85
CA ASP A 91 -13.98 -13.43 20.71
C ASP A 91 -13.84 -12.95 19.27
N ARG A 92 -13.99 -13.87 18.30
CA ARG A 92 -13.95 -13.53 16.87
C ARG A 92 -15.07 -12.56 16.49
N ALA A 93 -16.29 -12.79 17.00
CA ALA A 93 -17.42 -11.90 16.78
C ALA A 93 -17.19 -10.52 17.43
N THR A 94 -16.68 -10.49 18.66
CA THR A 94 -16.38 -9.24 19.37
C THR A 94 -15.28 -8.43 18.68
N ILE A 95 -14.19 -9.07 18.27
CA ILE A 95 -13.10 -8.42 17.50
C ILE A 95 -13.64 -7.82 16.20
N ARG A 96 -14.51 -8.54 15.48
CA ARG A 96 -15.13 -8.03 14.25
C ARG A 96 -16.00 -6.82 14.52
N GLN A 97 -16.83 -6.86 15.57
CA GLN A 97 -17.72 -5.76 15.93
C GLN A 97 -16.94 -4.51 16.34
N LEU A 98 -15.92 -4.63 17.21
CA LEU A 98 -15.05 -3.52 17.59
C LEU A 98 -14.37 -2.86 16.38
N TYR A 99 -13.94 -3.67 15.40
CA TYR A 99 -13.38 -3.13 14.18
C TYR A 99 -14.41 -2.34 13.35
N ILE A 100 -15.64 -2.85 13.24
CA ILE A 100 -16.75 -2.18 12.53
C ILE A 100 -17.12 -0.86 13.20
N ASP A 101 -17.11 -0.82 14.53
CA ASP A 101 -17.42 0.36 15.35
C ASP A 101 -16.29 1.40 15.34
N GLY A 102 -15.16 1.11 14.68
CA GLY A 102 -14.06 2.04 14.49
C GLY A 102 -13.06 2.08 15.66
N THR A 103 -13.09 1.11 16.57
CA THR A 103 -12.07 0.97 17.62
C THR A 103 -10.67 0.86 17.01
N ALA A 104 -9.69 1.50 17.65
CA ALA A 104 -8.33 1.50 17.14
C ALA A 104 -7.74 0.07 17.10
N LEU A 105 -7.06 -0.29 16.01
CA LEU A 105 -6.45 -1.61 15.86
C LEU A 105 -5.47 -1.96 16.99
N GLU A 106 -4.75 -0.97 17.51
CA GLU A 106 -3.79 -1.18 18.60
C GLU A 106 -4.47 -1.53 19.91
N GLU A 107 -5.66 -0.98 20.16
CA GLU A 107 -6.48 -1.31 21.32
C GLU A 107 -7.02 -2.74 21.21
N ILE A 108 -7.58 -3.12 20.06
CA ILE A 108 -8.06 -4.49 19.81
C ILE A 108 -6.90 -5.50 19.98
N LYS A 109 -5.69 -5.19 19.49
CA LYS A 109 -4.51 -6.05 19.66
C LYS A 109 -4.13 -6.21 21.14
N ALA A 110 -4.14 -5.12 21.90
CA ALA A 110 -3.78 -5.14 23.32
C ALA A 110 -4.79 -5.96 24.13
N THR A 111 -6.09 -5.81 23.84
CA THR A 111 -7.17 -6.51 24.56
C THR A 111 -7.18 -8.01 24.32
N PHE A 112 -7.00 -8.45 23.07
CA PHE A 112 -7.16 -9.87 22.71
C PHE A 112 -5.82 -10.61 22.49
N GLY A 113 -4.68 -9.91 22.55
CA GLY A 113 -3.37 -10.52 22.27
C GLY A 113 -3.23 -11.02 20.83
N VAL A 114 -3.99 -10.44 19.89
CA VAL A 114 -4.06 -10.92 18.49
C VAL A 114 -3.17 -10.11 17.57
N SER A 115 -2.74 -10.73 16.47
CA SER A 115 -2.02 -10.01 15.43
C SER A 115 -2.97 -9.19 14.54
N LYS A 116 -2.45 -8.11 13.96
CA LYS A 116 -3.18 -7.28 12.98
C LYS A 116 -3.71 -8.09 11.78
N ASN A 117 -2.93 -9.09 11.34
CA ASN A 117 -3.33 -9.95 10.21
C ASN A 117 -4.53 -10.84 10.57
N LEU A 118 -4.60 -11.31 11.82
CA LEU A 118 -5.74 -12.09 12.29
C LEU A 118 -7.02 -11.22 12.31
N ILE A 119 -6.94 -10.01 12.86
CA ILE A 119 -8.07 -9.05 12.84
C ILE A 119 -8.57 -8.84 11.40
N TYR A 120 -7.66 -8.60 10.45
CA TYR A 120 -8.02 -8.42 9.04
C TYR A 120 -8.62 -9.67 8.38
N SER A 121 -8.20 -10.86 8.80
CA SER A 121 -8.78 -12.11 8.29
C SER A 121 -10.21 -12.30 8.79
N LEU A 122 -10.52 -11.87 10.02
CA LEU A 122 -11.85 -11.98 10.64
C LEU A 122 -12.87 -11.02 10.05
N VAL A 123 -12.44 -9.84 9.64
CA VAL A 123 -13.31 -8.78 9.07
C VAL A 123 -13.63 -9.01 7.59
N GLY A 124 -12.96 -9.94 6.90
CA GLY A 124 -13.20 -10.19 5.48
C GLY A 124 -12.81 -9.01 4.57
N SER A 125 -12.68 -9.25 3.27
CA SER A 125 -12.18 -8.24 2.31
C SER A 125 -13.19 -7.13 1.97
N SER A 126 -14.48 -7.42 2.13
CA SER A 126 -15.59 -6.48 1.86
C SER A 126 -15.74 -5.44 2.96
N GLU A 127 -15.66 -5.84 4.23
CA GLU A 127 -15.81 -4.91 5.37
C GLU A 127 -14.54 -4.09 5.61
N ARG A 128 -13.37 -4.60 5.19
CA ARG A 128 -12.12 -3.81 5.10
C ARG A 128 -12.23 -2.56 4.23
N ARG A 129 -13.18 -2.53 3.27
CA ARG A 129 -13.42 -1.39 2.39
C ARG A 129 -14.37 -0.36 2.98
N ARG A 130 -15.04 -0.61 4.10
CA ARG A 130 -15.52 0.48 4.96
C ARG A 130 -14.27 1.00 5.66
N PRO A 131 -13.71 2.15 5.27
CA PRO A 131 -12.66 2.72 6.09
C PRO A 131 -13.30 2.93 7.45
N ALA A 132 -12.85 2.19 8.47
CA ALA A 132 -12.88 2.71 9.83
C ALA A 132 -12.39 4.15 9.66
N GLN A 133 -13.29 5.12 9.86
CA GLN A 133 -12.97 6.53 9.63
C GLN A 133 -11.75 6.77 10.49
N ARG A 134 -10.57 6.82 9.86
CA ARG A 134 -9.36 7.17 10.60
C ARG A 134 -9.74 8.47 11.27
N PRO A 135 -9.60 8.58 12.61
CA PRO A 135 -9.93 9.82 13.30
C PRO A 135 -9.28 10.92 12.49
N ASN A 136 -10.12 11.77 11.91
CA ASN A 136 -9.73 12.71 10.88
C ASN A 136 -8.70 13.59 11.56
N LYS A 137 -7.40 13.35 11.29
CA LYS A 137 -6.33 14.07 11.98
C LYS A 137 -6.68 15.54 11.75
N PRO A 138 -6.93 16.33 12.80
CA PRO A 138 -7.43 17.69 12.62
C PRO A 138 -6.46 18.38 11.69
N ASP A 139 -6.98 18.77 10.52
CA ASP A 139 -6.18 19.43 9.51
C ASP A 139 -5.68 20.71 10.16
N PRO A 140 -4.36 20.87 10.41
CA PRO A 140 -3.85 22.00 11.17
C PRO A 140 -4.12 23.33 10.45
N ARG A 141 -4.59 23.30 9.19
CA ARG A 141 -4.99 24.46 8.42
C ARG A 141 -6.48 24.34 8.09
N ALA A 142 -7.32 24.86 8.97
CA ALA A 142 -8.72 25.09 8.66
C ALA A 142 -8.81 26.22 7.62
N LEU A 143 -9.46 25.96 6.50
CA LEU A 143 -9.71 26.99 5.49
C LEU A 143 -10.82 27.92 5.99
N ALA A 144 -10.69 29.23 5.81
CA ALA A 144 -11.72 30.15 6.27
C ALA A 144 -13.07 29.84 5.56
N PRO A 145 -14.22 29.89 6.27
CA PRO A 145 -15.52 29.54 5.68
C PRO A 145 -15.85 30.35 4.41
N LEU A 146 -15.45 31.63 4.38
CA LEU A 146 -15.64 32.52 3.25
C LEU A 146 -14.87 32.06 2.00
N GLU A 147 -13.59 31.69 2.17
CA GLU A 147 -12.74 31.19 1.08
C GLU A 147 -13.25 29.86 0.54
N LEU A 148 -13.69 28.97 1.44
CA LEU A 148 -14.29 27.69 1.05
C LEU A 148 -15.57 27.90 0.23
N GLY A 149 -16.43 28.84 0.64
CA GLY A 149 -17.62 29.23 -0.11
C GLY A 149 -17.27 29.72 -1.51
N ARG A 150 -16.28 30.61 -1.62
CA ARG A 150 -15.79 31.14 -2.89
C ARG A 150 -15.21 30.04 -3.80
N LEU A 151 -14.41 29.13 -3.26
CA LEU A 151 -13.87 27.98 -4.02
C LEU A 151 -14.97 27.08 -4.56
N ARG A 152 -15.99 26.77 -3.75
CA ARG A 152 -17.13 25.95 -4.19
C ARG A 152 -17.91 26.61 -5.32
N GLN A 153 -18.17 27.91 -5.20
CA GLN A 153 -18.83 28.69 -6.23
C GLN A 153 -18.01 28.71 -7.54
N LEU A 154 -16.72 29.04 -7.47
CA LEU A 154 -15.82 29.06 -8.62
C LEU A 154 -15.69 27.68 -9.26
N SER A 155 -15.60 26.61 -8.47
CA SER A 155 -15.54 25.21 -8.95
C SER A 155 -16.78 24.80 -9.75
N ALA A 156 -17.96 25.29 -9.36
CA ALA A 156 -19.22 25.03 -10.07
C ALA A 156 -19.28 25.80 -11.40
N LEU A 157 -18.84 27.06 -11.40
CA LEU A 157 -18.78 27.89 -12.62
C LEU A 157 -17.73 27.38 -13.61
N ALA A 158 -16.54 27.03 -13.12
CA ALA A 158 -15.44 26.48 -13.92
C ALA A 158 -15.76 25.11 -14.53
N ALA A 159 -16.68 24.34 -13.94
CA ALA A 159 -17.12 23.05 -14.49
C ALA A 159 -17.80 23.18 -15.86
N LYS A 160 -18.25 24.38 -16.25
CA LYS A 160 -18.83 24.66 -17.57
C LYS A 160 -17.77 24.74 -18.68
N VAL A 161 -16.48 24.85 -18.35
CA VAL A 161 -15.39 24.90 -19.34
C VAL A 161 -15.08 23.50 -19.84
N ARG A 162 -15.28 23.28 -21.15
CA ARG A 162 -14.94 22.08 -21.92
C ARG A 162 -13.87 22.40 -22.94
N GLY A 163 -13.30 21.37 -23.58
CA GLY A 163 -12.25 21.56 -24.60
C GLY A 163 -12.67 22.44 -25.79
N GLN A 164 -13.96 22.46 -26.12
CA GLN A 164 -14.53 23.24 -27.21
C GLN A 164 -15.12 24.59 -26.76
N THR A 165 -14.97 24.97 -25.49
CA THR A 165 -15.52 26.25 -24.99
C THR A 165 -14.78 27.41 -25.64
N SER A 166 -15.51 28.38 -26.20
CA SER A 166 -14.94 29.58 -26.83
C SER A 166 -13.93 30.30 -25.90
N PRO A 167 -12.83 30.88 -26.43
CA PRO A 167 -11.90 31.71 -25.67
C PRO A 167 -12.57 32.85 -24.88
N ASP A 168 -13.62 33.45 -25.45
CA ASP A 168 -14.30 34.62 -24.86
C ASP A 168 -15.41 34.24 -23.86
N HIS A 169 -15.61 32.95 -23.61
CA HIS A 169 -16.69 32.50 -22.73
C HIS A 169 -16.39 32.87 -21.27
N PRO A 170 -17.31 33.52 -20.52
CA PRO A 170 -17.06 34.03 -19.16
C PRO A 170 -16.65 32.93 -18.16
N ALA A 171 -17.07 31.69 -18.37
CA ALA A 171 -16.61 30.56 -17.55
C ALA A 171 -15.09 30.31 -17.60
N ARG A 172 -14.38 30.74 -18.65
CA ARG A 172 -12.91 30.63 -18.70
C ARG A 172 -12.26 31.56 -17.68
N GLU A 173 -12.79 32.75 -17.48
CA GLU A 173 -12.35 33.67 -16.44
C GLU A 173 -12.53 33.07 -15.04
N HIS A 174 -13.71 32.51 -14.77
CA HIS A 174 -13.95 31.80 -13.50
C HIS A 174 -13.03 30.59 -13.32
N SER A 175 -12.71 29.87 -14.40
CA SER A 175 -11.74 28.77 -14.33
C SER A 175 -10.32 29.26 -14.03
N ARG A 176 -9.92 30.43 -14.52
CA ARG A 176 -8.63 31.05 -14.22
C ARG A 176 -8.57 31.45 -12.75
N GLN A 177 -9.55 32.22 -12.27
CA GLN A 177 -9.65 32.64 -10.87
C GLN A 177 -9.70 31.44 -9.90
N PHE A 178 -10.38 30.37 -10.30
CA PHE A 178 -10.38 29.12 -9.54
C PHE A 178 -8.98 28.52 -9.42
N ALA A 179 -8.22 28.46 -10.52
CA ALA A 179 -6.88 27.89 -10.53
C ALA A 179 -5.88 28.76 -9.76
N GLU A 180 -5.97 30.09 -9.86
CA GLU A 180 -5.15 31.05 -9.11
C GLU A 180 -5.35 30.89 -7.59
N LEU A 181 -6.61 30.81 -7.14
CA LEU A 181 -6.91 30.64 -5.72
C LEU A 181 -6.43 29.28 -5.20
N LEU A 182 -6.55 28.21 -6.00
CA LEU A 182 -5.99 26.91 -5.64
C LEU A 182 -4.46 26.94 -5.54
N ALA A 183 -3.78 27.66 -6.44
CA ALA A 183 -2.32 27.79 -6.42
C ALA A 183 -1.86 28.53 -5.15
N ALA A 184 -2.48 29.66 -4.82
CA ALA A 184 -2.17 30.42 -3.60
C ALA A 184 -2.30 29.56 -2.33
N LEU A 185 -3.40 28.80 -2.20
CA LEU A 185 -3.59 27.91 -1.05
C LEU A 185 -2.56 26.77 -1.02
N ILE A 186 -2.14 26.28 -2.18
CA ILE A 186 -1.08 25.27 -2.24
C ILE A 186 0.27 25.86 -1.79
N ASP A 187 0.55 27.12 -2.12
CA ASP A 187 1.76 27.82 -1.67
C ASP A 187 1.73 28.10 -0.17
N GLU A 188 0.54 28.34 0.39
CA GLU A 188 0.28 28.33 1.84
C GLU A 188 0.34 26.91 2.46
N GLY A 189 0.63 25.90 1.65
CA GLY A 189 0.91 24.51 2.01
C GLY A 189 -0.32 23.63 2.23
N PHE A 190 -1.47 24.00 1.68
CA PHE A 190 -2.54 23.04 1.46
C PHE A 190 -2.14 22.02 0.38
N THR A 191 -2.68 20.82 0.46
CA THR A 191 -2.46 19.79 -0.57
C THR A 191 -3.65 19.76 -1.54
N ALA A 192 -3.40 19.40 -2.81
CA ALA A 192 -4.49 19.21 -3.77
C ALA A 192 -5.55 18.21 -3.28
N ARG A 193 -5.15 17.22 -2.48
CA ARG A 193 -6.06 16.26 -1.84
C ARG A 193 -6.93 16.92 -0.77
N SER A 194 -6.35 17.64 0.18
CA SER A 194 -7.12 18.29 1.25
C SER A 194 -8.07 19.35 0.70
N LEU A 195 -7.67 20.10 -0.33
CA LEU A 195 -8.55 21.04 -1.03
C LEU A 195 -9.71 20.30 -1.74
N ALA A 196 -9.43 19.19 -2.43
CA ALA A 196 -10.46 18.39 -3.09
C ALA A 196 -11.51 17.88 -2.08
N ASP A 197 -11.06 17.37 -0.93
CA ASP A 197 -11.92 16.89 0.15
C ASP A 197 -12.79 18.03 0.73
N LYS A 198 -12.22 19.21 0.97
CA LYS A 198 -12.98 20.39 1.48
C LYS A 198 -13.99 20.92 0.46
N ILE A 199 -13.61 21.00 -0.81
CA ILE A 199 -14.47 21.51 -1.90
C ILE A 199 -15.57 20.50 -2.25
N GLY A 200 -15.33 19.20 -2.04
CA GLY A 200 -16.25 18.13 -2.43
C GLY A 200 -16.09 17.72 -3.90
N CYS A 201 -14.85 17.59 -4.38
CA CYS A 201 -14.57 17.17 -5.76
C CYS A 201 -13.39 16.19 -5.85
N SER A 202 -13.10 15.67 -7.05
CA SER A 202 -11.98 14.77 -7.23
C SER A 202 -10.64 15.52 -7.28
N ARG A 203 -9.58 14.90 -6.75
CA ARG A 203 -8.20 15.42 -6.85
C ARG A 203 -7.79 15.70 -8.32
N ALA A 204 -8.17 14.83 -9.24
CA ALA A 204 -7.90 15.01 -10.66
C ALA A 204 -8.51 16.29 -11.23
N LYS A 205 -9.68 16.72 -10.74
CA LYS A 205 -10.30 18.00 -11.13
C LYS A 205 -9.43 19.20 -10.72
N ILE A 206 -8.86 19.16 -9.52
CA ILE A 206 -7.95 20.20 -9.00
C ILE A 206 -6.66 20.25 -9.84
N GLU A 207 -6.02 19.09 -10.07
CA GLU A 207 -4.80 19.00 -10.87
C GLU A 207 -5.00 19.47 -12.32
N LEU A 208 -6.13 19.10 -12.93
CA LEU A 208 -6.48 19.54 -14.28
C LEU A 208 -6.72 21.06 -14.35
N ALA A 209 -7.35 21.65 -13.34
CA ALA A 209 -7.56 23.10 -13.29
C ALA A 209 -6.23 23.86 -13.19
N LEU A 210 -5.34 23.41 -12.30
CA LEU A 210 -4.00 23.98 -12.15
C LEU A 210 -3.16 23.83 -13.43
N GLY A 211 -3.21 22.66 -14.06
CA GLY A 211 -2.43 22.40 -15.27
C GLY A 211 -2.93 23.14 -16.50
N ARG A 212 -4.25 23.35 -16.62
CA ARG A 212 -4.82 24.12 -17.74
C ARG A 212 -4.34 25.57 -17.76
N HIS A 213 -4.06 26.15 -16.59
CA HIS A 213 -3.62 27.54 -16.43
C HIS A 213 -2.13 27.67 -16.08
N GLY A 214 -1.36 26.60 -16.22
CA GLY A 214 0.12 26.65 -16.13
C GLY A 214 0.70 26.68 -14.72
N HIS A 215 -0.10 26.52 -13.66
CA HIS A 215 0.42 26.50 -12.28
C HIS A 215 1.16 25.20 -11.94
N ARG A 216 0.86 24.10 -12.64
CA ARG A 216 1.54 22.80 -12.48
C ARG A 216 1.59 22.04 -13.80
N PRO A 217 2.56 21.14 -13.99
CA PRO A 217 2.53 20.23 -15.13
C PRO A 217 1.28 19.34 -15.07
N LEU A 218 0.67 19.08 -16.23
CA LEU A 218 -0.44 18.14 -16.34
C LEU A 218 0.04 16.72 -15.98
N PRO A 219 -0.77 15.92 -15.28
CA PRO A 219 -0.46 14.51 -15.08
C PRO A 219 -0.20 13.80 -16.42
N PRO A 220 0.71 12.82 -16.49
CA PRO A 220 1.00 12.08 -17.73
C PRO A 220 -0.23 11.39 -18.35
N SER A 221 -1.22 11.07 -17.51
CA SER A 221 -2.50 10.49 -17.94
C SER A 221 -3.44 11.50 -18.62
N LEU A 222 -3.18 12.80 -18.47
CA LEU A 222 -4.00 13.91 -18.98
C LEU A 222 -3.28 14.77 -20.02
N THR A 223 -1.98 14.57 -20.24
CA THR A 223 -1.26 15.16 -21.38
C THR A 223 -1.83 14.58 -22.67
N PRO A 224 -2.29 15.42 -23.63
CA PRO A 224 -2.75 14.93 -24.92
C PRO A 224 -1.62 14.17 -25.58
N ARG A 225 -1.88 12.94 -26.05
CA ARG A 225 -0.91 12.21 -26.86
C ARG A 225 -0.70 13.02 -28.14
N SER A 226 0.49 13.60 -28.27
CA SER A 226 0.95 14.19 -29.52
C SER A 226 0.73 13.17 -30.63
N LYS A 227 -0.14 13.46 -31.59
CA LYS A 227 -0.16 12.69 -32.83
C LYS A 227 1.08 13.12 -33.60
N SER A 228 2.14 12.34 -33.45
CA SER A 228 3.30 12.32 -34.35
C SER A 228 2.86 11.80 -35.72
#